data_AF-A0A8S9HEZ1-F1
#
_entry.id   AF-A0A8S9HEZ1-F1
#
_cell.length_a   1.000
_cell.length_b   1.000
_cell.length_c   1.000
_cell.angle_alpha   90.00
_cell.angle_beta   90.00
_cell.angle_gamma   90.00
#
_symmetry.space_group_name_H-M   'P 1'
#
loop_
_entity.id
_entity.type
_entity.pdbx_description
1 polymer ?
#
loop_
_entity_poly.entity_id
_entity_poly.type
_entity_poly.pdbx_seq_one_letter_code
_entity_poly.pdbx_strand_id
1 'polypeptide(L)' 'MGAGRKTVNAHVLSATCHHKHVRPMACDEDSDLRRGIGELLSRWGGLQMAVKNKWGGHDSLEKSQELVHDLFHLLS' A
#
# COMPACT_ATOMS: atom_id res chain seq x y z
N MET A 1 -21.64 -29.93 -40.17
CA MET A 1 -21.71 -28.45 -40.02
C MET A 1 -21.73 -28.11 -38.54
N GLY A 2 -20.98 -27.08 -38.11
CA GLY A 2 -20.98 -26.48 -36.76
C GLY A 2 -20.00 -27.13 -35.77
N ALA A 3 -18.72 -26.75 -35.67
CA ALA A 3 -18.11 -25.51 -35.16
C ALA A 3 -18.16 -25.37 -33.62
N GLY A 4 -16.98 -25.26 -32.99
CA GLY A 4 -16.90 -24.86 -31.58
C GLY A 4 -15.58 -25.12 -30.86
N ARG A 5 -14.45 -24.63 -31.38
CA ARG A 5 -13.26 -24.41 -30.53
C ARG A 5 -13.57 -23.25 -29.58
N LYS A 6 -13.26 -23.37 -28.30
CA LYS A 6 -12.91 -22.24 -27.41
C LYS A 6 -12.21 -22.78 -26.16
N THR A 7 -10.90 -22.60 -26.15
CA THR A 7 -10.09 -22.49 -24.93
C THR A 7 -10.60 -21.30 -24.12
N VAL A 8 -10.82 -21.46 -22.82
CA VAL A 8 -10.86 -20.35 -21.89
C VAL A 8 -9.99 -20.70 -20.70
N ASN A 9 -9.10 -19.77 -20.40
CA ASN A 9 -8.01 -19.85 -19.47
C ASN A 9 -8.48 -19.35 -18.08
N ALA A 10 -7.70 -19.73 -17.09
CA ALA A 10 -7.47 -19.03 -15.83
C ALA A 10 -8.42 -19.26 -14.64
N HIS A 11 -7.74 -19.24 -13.49
CA HIS A 11 -8.13 -18.82 -12.14
C HIS A 11 -9.21 -19.64 -11.42
N VAL A 12 -8.76 -20.57 -10.58
CA VAL A 12 -9.38 -20.74 -9.26
C VAL A 12 -8.30 -20.65 -8.19
N LEU A 13 -8.40 -19.57 -7.45
CA LEU A 13 -7.68 -19.23 -6.23
C LEU A 13 -7.72 -20.39 -5.23
N SER A 14 -6.59 -20.66 -4.60
CA SER A 14 -6.55 -21.12 -3.22
C SER A 14 -5.26 -20.63 -2.58
N ALA A 15 -5.24 -19.36 -2.22
CA ALA A 15 -4.32 -18.84 -1.22
C ALA A 15 -4.82 -19.33 0.15
N THR A 16 -4.53 -20.58 0.49
CA THR A 16 -4.65 -21.06 1.87
C THR A 16 -3.33 -20.80 2.57
N CYS A 17 -3.07 -19.52 2.88
CA CYS A 17 -2.04 -19.18 3.86
C CYS A 17 -2.59 -19.54 5.23
N HIS A 18 -2.19 -20.72 5.70
CA HIS A 18 -2.61 -21.25 6.98
C HIS A 18 -2.35 -20.26 8.11
N HIS A 19 -3.44 -19.97 8.82
CA HIS A 19 -3.48 -19.34 10.12
C HIS A 19 -2.59 -20.11 11.11
N LYS A 20 -1.37 -19.62 11.32
CA LYS A 20 -0.64 -19.85 12.56
C LYS A 20 -0.18 -18.49 13.08
N HIS A 21 -0.79 -18.12 14.20
CA HIS A 21 -0.38 -17.02 15.06
C HIS A 21 1.03 -17.29 15.57
N VAL A 22 2.02 -16.93 14.77
CA VAL A 22 3.40 -16.74 15.18
C VAL A 22 3.73 -15.34 14.70
N ARG A 23 3.81 -14.39 15.64
CA ARG A 23 4.38 -13.07 15.36
C ARG A 23 5.75 -13.32 14.73
N PRO A 24 5.97 -12.96 13.46
CA PRO A 24 7.33 -12.91 12.96
C PRO A 24 8.06 -11.88 13.83
N MET A 25 9.23 -12.27 14.28
CA MET A 25 10.15 -11.37 14.96
C MET A 25 11.29 -11.16 13.98
N ALA A 26 11.61 -9.89 13.73
CA ALA A 26 12.76 -9.36 12.98
C ALA A 26 12.59 -8.93 11.50
N CYS A 27 11.37 -8.85 10.94
CA CYS A 27 11.14 -8.05 9.71
C CYS A 27 9.99 -7.03 9.85
N ASP A 28 9.41 -6.95 11.04
CA ASP A 28 8.13 -6.31 11.29
C ASP A 28 8.27 -4.88 11.83
N GLU A 29 9.37 -4.53 12.50
CA GLU A 29 9.53 -3.19 13.08
C GLU A 29 9.59 -2.09 12.00
N ASP A 30 10.37 -2.31 10.93
CA ASP A 30 10.42 -1.41 9.78
C ASP A 30 9.07 -1.33 9.05
N SER A 31 8.40 -2.47 8.93
CA SER A 31 7.08 -2.57 8.30
C SER A 31 5.99 -1.89 9.13
N ASP A 32 6.11 -1.93 10.46
CA ASP A 32 5.20 -1.37 11.43
C ASP A 32 5.41 0.14 11.55
N LEU A 33 6.66 0.60 11.56
CA LEU A 33 7.01 2.03 11.53
C LEU A 33 6.51 2.66 10.24
N ARG A 34 6.83 2.07 9.07
CA ARG A 34 6.37 2.60 7.78
C ARG A 34 4.84 2.63 7.69
N ARG A 35 4.16 1.59 8.19
CA ARG A 35 2.69 1.55 8.28
C ARG A 35 2.14 2.63 9.20
N GLY A 36 2.72 2.78 10.40
CA GLY A 36 2.32 3.80 11.38
C GLY A 36 2.50 5.23 10.85
N ILE A 37 3.60 5.51 10.14
CA ILE A 37 3.81 6.80 9.46
C ILE A 37 2.71 7.03 8.42
N GLY A 38 2.43 6.04 7.57
CA GLY A 38 1.36 6.14 6.58
C GLY A 38 -0.02 6.42 7.20
N GLU A 39 -0.36 5.73 8.29
CA GLU A 39 -1.61 5.94 9.03
C GLU A 39 -1.67 7.32 9.69
N LEU A 40 -0.58 7.80 10.27
CA LEU A 40 -0.49 9.13 10.87
C LEU A 40 -0.71 10.22 9.82
N LEU A 41 -0.01 10.14 8.69
CA LEU A 41 -0.15 11.10 7.58
C LEU A 41 -1.53 11.04 6.95
N SER A 42 -2.13 9.85 6.83
CA SER A 42 -3.50 9.70 6.35
C SER A 42 -4.51 10.45 7.22
N ARG A 43 -4.27 10.57 8.53
CA ARG A 43 -5.13 11.31 9.47
C ARG A 43 -4.81 12.81 9.55
N TRP A 44 -3.72 13.27 8.94
CA TRP A 44 -3.34 14.67 8.97
C TRP A 44 -4.19 15.50 8.00
N GLY A 45 -5.20 16.20 8.53
CA GLY A 45 -6.16 16.96 7.73
C GLY A 45 -5.53 18.05 6.84
N GLY A 46 -4.44 18.69 7.29
CA GLY A 46 -3.71 19.67 6.49
C GLY A 46 -3.08 19.05 5.24
N LEU A 47 -2.44 17.90 5.39
CA LEU A 47 -1.86 17.16 4.27
C LEU A 47 -2.94 16.66 3.30
N GLN A 48 -4.05 16.13 3.82
CA GLN A 48 -5.18 15.72 2.97
C GLN A 48 -5.74 16.88 2.15
N MET A 49 -5.87 18.07 2.76
CA MET A 49 -6.29 19.27 2.03
C MET A 49 -5.26 19.70 0.99
N ALA A 50 -3.96 19.60 1.28
CA ALA A 50 -2.91 19.91 0.33
C ALA A 50 -2.95 19.01 -0.91
N VAL A 51 -3.14 17.69 -0.70
CA VAL A 51 -3.30 16.71 -1.79
C VAL A 51 -4.57 17.01 -2.59
N LYS A 52 -5.72 17.19 -1.92
CA LYS A 52 -7.02 17.43 -2.56
C LYS A 52 -7.02 18.72 -3.39
N ASN A 53 -6.44 19.79 -2.87
CA ASN A 53 -6.39 21.10 -3.53
C ASN A 53 -5.18 21.26 -4.45
N LYS A 54 -4.36 20.22 -4.61
CA LYS A 54 -3.15 20.23 -5.44
C LYS A 54 -2.19 21.37 -5.09
N TRP A 55 -2.05 21.68 -3.79
CA TRP A 55 -1.17 22.76 -3.34
C TRP A 55 0.30 22.54 -3.69
N GLY A 56 0.72 21.28 -3.89
CA GLY A 56 2.05 20.92 -4.37
C GLY A 56 2.14 20.69 -5.88
N GLY A 57 1.09 20.95 -6.66
CA GLY A 57 1.02 20.64 -8.10
C GLY A 57 0.24 19.36 -8.43
N HIS A 58 0.33 18.92 -9.68
CA HIS A 58 -0.38 17.72 -10.17
C HIS A 58 0.05 16.44 -9.44
N ASP A 59 1.29 16.42 -8.99
CA ASP A 59 1.98 15.36 -8.26
C ASP A 59 1.84 15.48 -6.73
N SER A 60 0.92 16.31 -6.22
CA SER A 60 0.72 16.47 -4.76
C SER A 60 0.47 15.13 -4.03
N LEU A 61 -0.18 14.17 -4.70
CA LEU A 61 -0.37 12.82 -4.17
C LEU A 61 0.94 12.05 -4.08
N GLU A 62 1.75 12.09 -5.14
CA GLU A 62 3.07 11.45 -5.19
C GLU A 62 3.99 12.03 -4.11
N LYS A 63 4.06 13.37 -4.00
CA LYS A 63 4.81 14.06 -2.93
C LYS A 63 4.37 13.63 -1.52
N SER A 64 3.08 13.37 -1.30
CA SER A 64 2.59 12.87 -0.01
C SER A 64 3.01 11.43 0.29
N GLN A 65 3.21 10.62 -0.74
CA GLN A 65 3.74 9.26 -0.61
C GLN A 65 5.25 9.27 -0.40
N GLU A 66 5.97 10.15 -1.11
CA GLU A 66 7.40 10.41 -0.89
C GLU A 66 7.66 10.84 0.56
N LEU A 67 6.82 11.69 1.12
CA LEU A 67 6.91 12.09 2.53
C LEU A 67 6.87 10.90 3.51
N VAL A 68 6.11 9.84 3.21
CA VAL A 68 6.11 8.61 4.02
C VAL A 68 7.48 7.94 3.98
N HIS A 69 8.08 7.87 2.78
CA HIS A 69 9.38 7.25 2.57
C HIS A 69 10.52 8.04 3.22
N ASP A 70 10.47 9.37 3.12
CA ASP A 70 11.45 10.28 3.72
C ASP A 70 11.39 10.24 5.25
N LEU A 71 10.18 10.25 5.83
CA LEU A 71 10.01 10.11 7.28
C LEU A 71 10.46 8.75 7.77
N PHE A 72 10.19 7.68 7.01
CA PHE A 72 10.68 6.35 7.34
C PHE A 72 12.22 6.29 7.35
N HIS A 73 12.87 6.82 6.30
CA HIS A 73 14.34 6.90 6.23
C HIS A 73 14.95 7.79 7.32
N LEU A 74 14.22 8.80 7.79
CA LEU A 74 14.68 9.67 8.88
C LEU A 74 14.58 9.00 10.26
N LEU A 75 13.64 8.08 10.44
CA LEU A 75 13.28 7.47 11.73
C LEU A 75 13.77 6.03 11.92
N SER A 76 14.31 5.41 10.86
CA SER A 76 14.95 4.08 10.89
C SER A 76 16.47 4.20 11.01
#